data_AF-A0A0D0D3S6-F1
#
_entry.id   AF-A0A0D0D3S6-F1
#
_cell.length_a   1.000
_cell.length_b   1.000
_cell.length_c   1.000
_cell.angle_alpha   90.00
_cell.angle_beta   90.00
_cell.angle_gamma   90.00
#
_symmetry.space_group_name_H-M   'P 1'
#
loop_
_entity.id
_entity.type
_entity.pdbx_description
1 polymer ?
#
loop_
_entity_poly.entity_id
_entity_poly.type
_entity_poly.pdbx_seq_one_letter_code
_entity_poly.pdbx_strand_id
1 'polypeptide(L)'
;PEITWSQLRCRFTPGFENLLDLGVNSGFYDTNNTLQVMVFHWVFMPWLQQELDAYRDRVNNTAKCHDRNKILPHGVPNLIYHSAEDFGALD
;
A
#
# COMPACT_ATOMS: atom_id res chain seq x y z
N PRO A 1 -0.51 -12.17 4.87
CA PRO A 1 0.82 -12.28 5.52
C PRO A 1 1.12 -11.06 6.40
N GLU A 2 1.38 -11.29 7.68
CA GLU A 2 1.61 -10.25 8.70
C GLU A 2 2.72 -9.25 8.33
N ILE A 3 3.79 -9.74 7.69
CA ILE A 3 4.92 -8.92 7.21
C ILE A 3 4.47 -7.85 6.20
N THR A 4 3.55 -8.17 5.30
CA THR A 4 3.06 -7.22 4.28
C THR A 4 2.25 -6.10 4.94
N TRP A 5 1.42 -6.44 5.93
CA TRP A 5 0.65 -5.47 6.70
C TRP A 5 1.56 -4.56 7.55
N SER A 6 2.63 -5.12 8.12
CA SER A 6 3.66 -4.33 8.80
C SER A 6 4.32 -3.33 7.84
N GLN A 7 4.72 -3.76 6.63
CA GLN A 7 5.33 -2.84 5.65
C GLN A 7 4.37 -1.75 5.17
N LEU A 8 3.09 -2.07 4.97
CA LEU A 8 2.07 -1.08 4.66
C LEU A 8 1.98 -0.02 5.77
N ARG A 9 1.86 -0.45 7.03
CA ARG A 9 1.80 0.47 8.19
C ARG A 9 3.06 1.31 8.36
N CYS A 10 4.24 0.77 8.08
CA CYS A 10 5.49 1.52 8.25
C CYS A 10 5.79 2.48 7.09
N ARG A 11 5.37 2.16 5.86
CA ARG A 11 5.81 2.88 4.65
C ARG A 11 4.73 3.67 3.93
N PHE A 12 3.46 3.25 4.06
CA PHE A 12 2.34 3.89 3.41
C PHE A 12 1.61 4.80 4.40
N THR A 13 1.12 4.25 5.50
CA THR A 13 0.24 4.93 6.46
C THR A 13 0.75 6.27 7.03
N PRO A 14 2.03 6.42 7.46
CA PRO A 14 2.45 7.63 8.17
C PRO A 14 2.38 8.90 7.31
N GLY A 15 2.55 8.78 6.00
CA GLY A 15 2.44 9.91 5.08
C GLY A 15 1.02 10.46 5.00
N PHE A 16 0.02 9.56 5.02
CA PHE A 16 -1.39 9.95 4.95
C PHE A 16 -1.89 10.49 6.28
N GLU A 17 -1.51 9.88 7.40
CA GLU A 17 -1.86 10.39 8.75
C GLU A 17 -1.36 11.83 8.92
N ASN A 18 -0.12 12.12 8.53
CA ASN A 18 0.42 13.48 8.56
C ASN A 18 -0.36 14.46 7.66
N LEU A 19 -0.80 14.02 6.48
CA LEU A 19 -1.61 14.85 5.57
C LEU A 19 -3.01 15.12 6.14
N LEU A 20 -3.63 14.12 6.77
CA LEU A 20 -4.92 14.26 7.44
C LEU A 20 -4.82 15.22 8.62
N ASP A 21 -3.81 15.05 9.47
CA ASP A 21 -3.54 15.95 10.59
C ASP A 21 -3.29 17.38 10.11
N LEU A 22 -2.52 17.55 9.04
CA LEU A 22 -2.32 18.86 8.42
C LEU A 22 -3.65 19.47 7.95
N GLY A 23 -4.51 18.69 7.32
CA GLY A 23 -5.81 19.16 6.82
C GLY A 23 -6.74 19.63 7.95
N VAL A 24 -6.78 18.89 9.05
CA VAL A 24 -7.55 19.26 10.25
C VAL A 24 -6.95 20.51 10.90
N ASN A 25 -5.65 20.51 11.16
CA ASN A 25 -4.96 21.64 11.81
C ASN A 25 -4.98 22.94 10.97
N SER A 26 -5.04 22.82 9.64
CA SER A 26 -5.15 23.95 8.72
C SER A 26 -6.60 24.41 8.50
N GLY A 27 -7.58 23.70 9.06
CA GLY A 27 -9.01 24.04 8.93
C GLY A 27 -9.59 23.79 7.54
N PHE A 28 -9.08 22.82 6.78
CA PHE A 28 -9.63 22.48 5.45
C PHE A 28 -11.06 21.93 5.53
N TYR A 29 -11.41 21.29 6.64
CA TYR A 29 -12.76 20.88 6.98
C TYR A 29 -12.93 20.84 8.50
N ASP A 30 -14.15 21.06 8.97
CA ASP A 30 -14.55 20.96 10.37
C ASP A 30 -15.01 19.54 10.67
N THR A 31 -14.32 18.87 11.59
CA THR A 31 -14.64 17.51 12.06
C THR A 31 -15.95 17.44 12.84
N ASN A 32 -16.45 18.56 13.36
CA ASN A 32 -17.75 18.64 14.04
C ASN A 32 -18.91 18.90 13.06
N ASN A 33 -18.61 19.21 11.81
CA ASN A 33 -19.61 19.43 10.77
C ASN A 33 -19.83 18.15 9.96
N THR A 34 -20.96 17.49 10.21
CA THR A 34 -21.32 16.23 9.55
C THR A 34 -21.30 16.31 8.02
N LEU A 35 -21.76 17.42 7.43
CA LEU A 35 -21.80 17.57 5.98
C LEU A 35 -20.38 17.62 5.41
N GLN A 36 -19.48 18.39 6.03
CA GLN A 36 -18.09 18.48 5.58
C GLN A 36 -17.35 17.15 5.73
N VAL A 37 -17.59 16.42 6.83
CA VAL A 37 -17.04 15.07 7.04
C VAL A 37 -17.56 14.09 5.98
N MET A 38 -18.84 14.13 5.64
CA MET A 38 -19.41 13.26 4.60
C MET A 38 -18.83 13.55 3.22
N VAL A 39 -18.70 14.84 2.85
CA VAL A 39 -18.08 15.25 1.59
C VAL A 39 -16.61 14.84 1.56
N PHE A 40 -15.89 15.05 2.67
CA PHE A 40 -14.50 14.61 2.81
C PHE A 40 -14.38 13.11 2.57
N HIS A 41 -15.17 12.28 3.26
CA HIS A 41 -15.14 10.82 3.06
C HIS A 41 -15.48 10.44 1.62
N TRP A 42 -16.45 11.11 1.00
CA TRP A 42 -16.85 10.81 -0.38
C TRP A 42 -15.73 11.04 -1.39
N VAL A 43 -14.92 12.09 -1.21
CA VAL A 43 -13.76 12.36 -2.07
C VAL A 43 -12.54 11.53 -1.67
N PHE A 44 -12.29 11.40 -0.37
CA PHE A 44 -11.08 10.81 0.17
C PHE A 44 -11.07 9.29 0.04
N MET A 45 -12.20 8.59 0.24
CA MET A 45 -12.22 7.12 0.17
C MET A 45 -11.85 6.58 -1.22
N PRO A 46 -12.42 7.07 -2.34
CA PRO A 46 -12.00 6.63 -3.68
C PRO A 46 -10.53 6.96 -3.97
N TRP A 47 -10.06 8.13 -3.55
CA TRP A 47 -8.67 8.53 -3.73
C TRP A 47 -7.71 7.63 -2.93
N LEU A 48 -8.02 7.35 -1.66
CA LEU A 48 -7.22 6.45 -0.83
C LEU A 48 -7.21 5.02 -1.39
N GLN A 49 -8.35 4.56 -1.94
CA GLN A 49 -8.43 3.25 -2.60
C GLN A 49 -7.49 3.20 -3.82
N GLN A 50 -7.46 4.25 -4.64
CA GLN A 50 -6.56 4.33 -5.78
C GLN A 50 -5.08 4.31 -5.36
N GLU A 51 -4.72 5.01 -4.29
CA GLU A 51 -3.36 4.99 -3.74
C GLU A 51 -2.96 3.60 -3.19
N LEU A 52 -3.90 2.90 -2.55
CA LEU A 52 -3.69 1.53 -2.09
C LEU A 52 -3.51 0.54 -3.25
N ASP A 53 -4.29 0.70 -4.31
CA ASP A 53 -4.16 -0.11 -5.52
C ASP A 53 -2.81 0.13 -6.21
N ALA A 54 -2.39 1.40 -6.33
CA ALA A 54 -1.07 1.75 -6.85
C ALA A 54 0.07 1.19 -5.97
N TYR A 55 -0.09 1.23 -4.64
CA TYR A 55 0.87 0.63 -3.71
C TYR A 55 0.95 -0.89 -3.92
N ARG A 56 -0.20 -1.57 -4.02
CA ARG A 56 -0.28 -3.02 -4.28
C ARG A 56 0.43 -3.36 -5.59
N ASP A 57 0.13 -2.64 -6.66
CA ASP A 57 0.73 -2.87 -7.98
C ASP A 57 2.23 -2.67 -7.93
N ARG A 58 2.71 -1.60 -7.29
CA ARG A 58 4.15 -1.37 -7.11
C ARG A 58 4.79 -2.53 -6.34
N VAL A 59 4.22 -2.94 -5.21
CA VAL A 59 4.81 -3.98 -4.36
C VAL A 59 4.85 -5.33 -5.08
N ASN A 60 3.81 -5.67 -5.84
CA ASN A 60 3.66 -6.95 -6.52
C ASN A 60 4.43 -7.01 -7.84
N ASN A 61 4.68 -5.88 -8.50
CA ASN A 61 5.43 -5.79 -9.75
C ASN A 61 6.91 -5.39 -9.58
N THR A 62 7.34 -5.03 -8.38
CA THR A 62 8.76 -4.71 -8.11
C THR A 62 9.52 -5.95 -7.63
N ALA A 63 10.57 -6.31 -8.37
CA ALA A 63 11.51 -7.34 -7.96
C ALA A 63 12.14 -6.99 -6.61
N LYS A 64 12.13 -7.94 -5.66
CA LYS A 64 12.78 -7.74 -4.37
C LYS A 64 14.30 -7.91 -4.53
N CYS A 65 15.06 -7.20 -3.70
CA CYS A 65 16.50 -7.40 -3.65
C CYS A 65 16.81 -8.87 -3.39
N HIS A 66 17.74 -9.41 -4.18
CA HIS A 66 18.16 -10.79 -4.06
C HIS A 66 18.90 -11.00 -2.72
N ASP A 67 18.48 -12.03 -1.97
CA ASP A 67 19.12 -12.46 -0.73
C ASP A 67 19.62 -13.89 -0.94
N ARG A 68 20.94 -14.06 -0.88
CA ARG A 68 21.62 -15.34 -1.15
C ARG A 68 21.31 -16.42 -0.11
N ASN A 69 20.83 -16.04 1.08
CA ASN A 69 20.46 -16.98 2.13
C ASN A 69 19.01 -17.46 2.01
N LYS A 70 18.23 -16.86 1.10
CA LYS A 70 16.80 -17.13 0.97
C LYS A 70 16.56 -18.16 -0.14
N ILE A 71 16.01 -19.31 0.22
CA ILE A 71 15.68 -20.42 -0.70
C ILE A 71 14.42 -20.19 -1.57
N LEU A 72 13.75 -19.05 -1.43
CA LEU A 72 12.50 -18.79 -2.15
C LEU A 72 12.76 -18.31 -3.58
N PRO A 73 11.81 -18.51 -4.51
CA PRO A 73 11.90 -18.01 -5.87
C PRO A 73 12.24 -16.53 -5.91
N HIS A 74 13.24 -16.17 -6.72
CA HIS A 74 13.74 -14.81 -6.84
C HIS A 74 13.15 -14.14 -8.08
N GLY A 75 12.47 -13.01 -7.90
CA GLY A 75 11.84 -12.34 -9.01
C GLY A 75 10.73 -11.40 -8.58
N VAL A 76 9.99 -10.92 -9.57
CA VAL A 76 8.80 -10.10 -9.36
C VAL A 76 7.68 -11.00 -8.81
N PRO A 77 7.03 -10.66 -7.68
CA PRO A 77 6.00 -11.50 -7.08
C PRO A 77 4.88 -11.92 -8.03
N ASN A 78 4.36 -11.01 -8.86
CA ASN A 78 3.34 -11.34 -9.85
C ASN A 78 3.84 -12.34 -10.91
N LEU A 79 5.10 -12.22 -11.36
CA LEU A 79 5.67 -13.16 -12.34
C LEU A 79 5.89 -14.53 -11.71
N ILE A 80 6.39 -14.60 -10.48
CA ILE A 80 6.52 -15.86 -9.73
C ILE A 80 5.16 -16.53 -9.56
N TYR A 81 4.11 -15.74 -9.27
CA TYR A 81 2.76 -16.28 -9.09
C TYR A 81 2.18 -16.87 -10.37
N HIS A 82 2.40 -16.23 -11.52
CA HIS A 82 1.84 -16.67 -12.80
C HIS A 82 2.71 -17.70 -13.54
N SER A 83 4.01 -17.73 -13.26
CA SER A 83 5.00 -18.54 -14.00
C SER A 83 6.05 -19.11 -13.04
N ALA A 84 5.61 -19.82 -12.00
CA ALA A 84 6.48 -20.31 -10.93
C ALA A 84 7.61 -21.23 -11.43
N GLU A 85 7.35 -21.99 -12.49
CA GLU A 85 8.27 -22.92 -13.16
C GLU A 85 9.54 -22.23 -13.70
N ASP A 86 9.42 -20.98 -14.16
CA ASP A 86 10.55 -20.20 -14.68
C ASP A 86 11.48 -19.66 -13.58
N PHE A 87 11.03 -19.68 -12.32
CA PHE A 87 11.75 -19.10 -11.18
C PHE A 87 12.29 -20.16 -10.22
N GLY A 88 12.40 -21.42 -10.66
CA GLY A 88 13.01 -22.49 -9.88
C GLY A 88 12.26 -22.80 -8.59
N ALA A 89 10.96 -22.54 -8.55
CA ALA A 89 10.11 -23.05 -7.47
C ALA A 89 10.13 -24.58 -7.52
N LEU A 90 10.64 -25.22 -6.47
CA LEU A 90 10.48 -26.66 -6.29
C LEU A 90 9.00 -26.95 -5.99
N ASP A 91 8.45 -27.97 -6.65
CA ASP A 91 7.08 -28.48 -6.46
C ASP A 91 6.84 -28.92 -5.00
#